data_AF-J9FKH1-F1
#
_entry.id   AF-J9FKH1-F1
#
_cell.length_a   1.000
_cell.length_b   1.000
_cell.length_c   1.000
_cell.angle_alpha   90.00
_cell.angle_beta   90.00
_cell.angle_gamma   90.00
#
_symmetry.space_group_name_H-M   'P 1'
#
loop_
_entity.id
_entity.type
_entity.pdbx_description
1 polymer ?
#
loop_
_entity_poly.entity_id
_entity_poly.type
_entity_poly.pdbx_seq_one_letter_code
_entity_poly.pdbx_strand_id
1 'polypeptide(L)' 'MKICCSQEHYDKVVQYANSIQDRTLQNCLGRLQQWEKNGRGCEIELYYDSAPYSFGFCER' A
#
# COMPACT_ATOMS: atom_id res chain seq x y z
N MET A 1 -2.43 -13.67 -2.96
CA MET A 1 -3.01 -12.36 -3.32
C MET A 1 -1.91 -11.61 -4.02
N LYS A 2 -2.17 -11.05 -5.20
CA LYS A 2 -1.14 -10.30 -5.93
C LYS A 2 -1.49 -8.83 -5.81
N ILE A 3 -0.64 -8.08 -5.10
CA ILE A 3 -0.78 -6.62 -5.07
C ILE A 3 -0.18 -6.13 -6.38
N CYS A 4 -1.04 -5.73 -7.31
CA CYS A 4 -0.62 -5.10 -8.55
C CYS A 4 -0.42 -3.61 -8.26
N CYS A 5 0.69 -3.28 -7.62
CA CYS A 5 1.13 -1.91 -7.40
C CYS A 5 2.30 -1.59 -8.32
N SER A 6 2.36 -0.36 -8.84
CA SER A 6 3.61 0.18 -9.34
C SER A 6 4.60 0.28 -8.18
N GLN A 7 5.59 -0.62 -8.13
CA GLN A 7 6.57 -0.72 -7.06
C GLN A 7 7.15 0.66 -6.66
N GLU A 8 7.42 1.51 -7.65
CA GLU A 8 7.90 2.88 -7.46
C GLU A 8 6.96 3.76 -6.63
N HIS A 9 5.64 3.61 -6.78
CA HIS A 9 4.67 4.36 -6.01
C HIS A 9 4.66 3.89 -4.56
N TYR A 10 4.64 2.58 -4.34
CA TYR A 10 4.72 2.01 -3.00
C TYR A 10 5.98 2.49 -2.24
N ASP A 11 7.13 2.48 -2.88
CA ASP A 11 8.38 2.95 -2.26
C ASP A 11 8.33 4.44 -1.88
N LYS A 12 7.78 5.31 -2.73
CA LYS A 12 7.61 6.76 -2.42
C LYS A 12 6.75 6.98 -1.18
N VAL A 13 5.78 6.11 -0.97
CA VAL A 13 4.83 6.20 0.13
C VAL A 13 5.44 5.73 1.43
N VAL A 14 6.19 4.62 1.39
CA VAL A 14 6.99 4.16 2.51
C VAL A 14 7.98 5.24 2.93
N GLN A 15 8.65 5.88 1.97
CA GLN A 15 9.55 7.00 2.23
C GLN A 15 8.83 8.19 2.86
N TYR A 16 7.66 8.57 2.34
CA TYR A 16 6.86 9.65 2.90
C TYR A 16 6.43 9.36 4.34
N ALA A 17 5.86 8.18 4.59
CA ALA A 17 5.43 7.74 5.92
C ALA A 17 6.59 7.79 6.94
N ASN A 18 7.80 7.40 6.52
CA ASN A 18 9.01 7.50 7.33
C ASN A 18 9.43 8.96 7.57
N SER A 19 9.33 9.82 6.55
CA SER A 19 9.69 11.24 6.65
C SER A 19 8.79 12.01 7.63
N ILE A 20 7.49 11.70 7.67
CA ILE A 20 6.53 12.33 8.59
C ILE A 20 6.39 11.58 9.92
N GLN A 21 7.13 10.49 10.10
CA GLN A 21 7.05 9.57 11.24
C GLN A 21 5.61 9.11 11.55
N ASP A 22 4.80 8.96 10.51
CA ASP A 22 3.41 8.56 10.65
C ASP A 22 3.31 7.06 10.89
N ARG A 23 3.15 6.73 12.17
CA ARG A 23 3.01 5.35 12.63
C ARG A 23 1.74 4.70 12.12
N THR A 24 0.69 5.46 11.82
CA THR A 24 -0.59 4.91 11.34
C THR A 24 -0.43 4.41 9.91
N LEU A 25 0.19 5.21 9.04
CA LEU A 25 0.47 4.85 7.66
C LEU A 25 1.47 3.68 7.57
N GLN A 26 2.53 3.70 8.39
CA GLN A 26 3.48 2.59 8.50
C GLN A 26 2.80 1.27 8.89
N ASN A 27 1.87 1.32 9.86
CA ASN A 27 1.16 0.12 10.32
C ASN A 27 0.19 -0.41 9.25
N CYS A 28 -0.47 0.48 8.49
CA CYS A 28 -1.29 0.10 7.33
C CYS A 28 -0.46 -0.60 6.25
N LEU A 29 0.70 -0.06 5.88
CA LEU A 29 1.62 -0.66 4.91
C LEU A 29 2.11 -2.04 5.37
N GLY A 30 2.45 -2.19 6.65
CA GLY A 30 2.83 -3.48 7.23
C GLY A 30 1.71 -4.53 7.17
N ARG A 31 0.46 -4.12 7.42
CA ARG A 31 -0.71 -5.00 7.23
C ARG A 31 -0.90 -5.39 5.77
N LEU A 32 -0.66 -4.47 4.84
CA LEU A 32 -0.73 -4.71 3.40
C LEU A 32 0.29 -5.77 2.96
N GLN A 33 1.54 -5.69 3.44
CA GLN A 33 2.58 -6.71 3.18
C GLN A 33 2.23 -8.07 3.78
N GLN A 34 1.65 -8.11 4.99
CA GLN A 34 1.16 -9.37 5.57
C GLN A 34 0.00 -9.96 4.75
N TRP A 35 -0.87 -9.12 4.19
CA TRP A 35 -1.97 -9.55 3.33
C TRP A 35 -1.47 -10.12 2.00
N GLU A 36 -0.44 -9.52 1.39
CA GLU A 36 0.23 -10.10 0.22
C GLU A 36 0.75 -11.51 0.53
N LYS A 37 1.49 -11.65 1.63
CA LYS A 37 2.15 -12.89 2.05
C LYS A 37 1.17 -14.00 2.46
N ASN A 38 0.03 -13.63 3.07
CA ASN A 38 -0.97 -14.57 3.59
C ASN A 38 -2.20 -14.74 2.68
N GLY A 39 -2.30 -13.97 1.59
CA GLY A 39 -3.56 -13.82 0.86
C GLY A 39 -3.92 -14.99 -0.03
N ARG A 40 -5.11 -15.54 0.19
CA ARG A 40 -5.80 -16.51 -0.67
C ARG A 40 -6.22 -15.83 -1.98
N GLY A 41 -5.43 -15.95 -3.05
CA GLY A 41 -5.87 -15.76 -4.44
C GLY A 41 -6.42 -14.40 -4.92
N CYS A 42 -6.80 -13.45 -4.07
CA CYS A 42 -7.44 -12.20 -4.49
C CYS A 42 -6.43 -11.23 -5.12
N GLU A 43 -6.83 -10.40 -6.07
CA GLU A 43 -5.96 -9.37 -6.63
C GLU A 43 -6.35 -8.02 -6.02
N ILE A 44 -5.38 -7.25 -5.51
CA ILE A 44 -5.65 -5.88 -5.06
C ILE A 44 -4.94 -4.94 -6.00
N GLU A 45 -5.71 -4.04 -6.61
CA GLU A 45 -5.18 -2.91 -7.37
C GLU A 45 -5.09 -1.70 -6.45
N LEU A 46 -3.88 -1.17 -6.30
CA LEU A 46 -3.68 0.11 -5.63
C LEU A 46 -3.74 1.21 -6.69
N TYR A 47 -4.65 2.16 -6.53
CA TYR A 47 -4.77 3.29 -7.43
C TYR A 47 -4.43 4.60 -6.72
N TYR A 48 -3.91 5.53 -7.51
CA TYR A 48 -3.59 6.87 -7.05
C TYR A 48 -4.88 7.58 -6.60
N ASP A 49 -4.85 8.10 -5.38
CA ASP A 49 -5.91 8.95 -4.87
C ASP A 49 -5.53 10.43 -5.06
N SER A 50 -6.53 11.32 -5.04
CA SER A 50 -6.35 12.77 -5.29
C SER A 50 -5.48 13.44 -4.22
N ALA A 51 -5.30 12.80 -3.07
CA ALA A 51 -4.44 13.28 -1.99
C ALA A 51 -3.00 12.78 -2.16
N PRO A 52 -1.99 13.66 -2.02
CA PRO A 52 -0.59 13.24 -2.07
C PRO A 52 -0.35 12.20 -0.97
N TYR A 53 0.23 11.06 -1.38
CA TYR A 53 0.55 9.92 -0.50
C TYR A 53 -0.66 9.19 0.11
N SER A 54 -1.83 9.30 -0.53
CA SER A 54 -3.00 8.43 -0.31
C SER A 54 -3.16 7.46 -1.48
N PHE A 55 -3.67 6.26 -1.20
CA PHE A 55 -4.03 5.27 -2.23
C PHE A 55 -5.39 4.71 -1.87
N GLY A 56 -6.24 4.61 -2.87
CA GLY A 56 -7.36 3.71 -2.79
C GLY A 56 -6.90 2.29 -3.12
N PHE A 57 -7.66 1.31 -2.64
CA PHE A 57 -7.49 -0.07 -3.04
C PHE A 57 -8.83 -0.67 -3.43
N CYS A 58 -8.81 -1.55 -4.43
CA CYS A 58 -9.97 -2.32 -4.85
C CYS A 58 -9.57 -3.79 -4.98
N GLU A 59 -10.46 -4.69 -4.53
CA GLU A 59 -10.34 -6.13 -4.77
C GLU A 59 -10.83 -6.44 -6.19
N ARG A 60 -10.06 -7.24 -6.93
CA ARG A 60 -10.40 -7.84 -8.22
C ARG A 60 -10.59 -9.34 -8.08
#